data_AF-A0A8T4USC8-F1
#
_entry.id   AF-A0A8T4USC8-F1
#
_cell.length_a   1.000
_cell.length_b   1.000
_cell.length_c   1.000
_cell.angle_alpha   90.00
_cell.angle_beta   90.00
_cell.angle_gamma   90.00
#
_symmetry.space_group_name_H-M   'P 1'
#
loop_
_entity.id
_entity.type
_entity.pdbx_description
1 polymer ?
#
loop_
_entity_poly.entity_id
_entity_poly.type
_entity_poly.pdbx_seq_one_letter_code
_entity_poly.pdbx_strand_id
1 'polypeptide(L)' 'MDQDKPSISKRFKSFLIECKRVWQVTKKPSKDELTMIVKITGLGILVIGAIGFMINILWQVLLQK' A
#
# COMPACT_ATOMS: atom_id res chain seq x y z
N MET A 1 -4.95 45.39 -10.13
CA MET A 1 -5.80 44.33 -10.71
C MET A 1 -4.88 43.36 -11.40
N ASP A 2 -4.38 42.36 -10.67
CA ASP A 2 -3.50 41.34 -11.24
C ASP A 2 -4.33 40.27 -11.94
N GLN A 3 -4.52 40.53 -13.23
CA GLN A 3 -4.93 39.59 -14.27
C GLN A 3 -3.94 38.42 -14.31
N ASP A 4 -4.19 37.38 -13.52
CA ASP A 4 -3.43 36.14 -13.64
C ASP A 4 -4.41 34.99 -13.90
N LYS A 5 -4.54 34.75 -15.20
CA LYS A 5 -5.29 33.71 -15.92
C LYS A 5 -5.56 32.47 -15.04
N PRO A 6 -6.74 31.84 -15.13
CA PRO A 6 -7.00 30.53 -14.52
C PRO A 6 -6.15 29.47 -15.24
N SER A 7 -4.84 29.49 -15.00
CA SER A 7 -3.89 28.55 -15.53
C SER A 7 -3.81 27.41 -14.54
N ILE A 8 -4.07 26.21 -15.05
CA ILE A 8 -4.01 24.91 -14.35
C ILE A 8 -2.77 24.82 -13.44
N SER A 9 -1.67 25.50 -13.79
CA SER A 9 -0.44 25.61 -13.00
C SER A 9 -0.63 26.18 -11.58
N LYS A 10 -1.47 27.22 -11.37
CA LYS A 10 -1.74 27.77 -10.02
C LYS A 10 -2.54 26.80 -9.17
N ARG A 11 -3.49 26.08 -9.78
CA ARG A 11 -4.27 25.04 -9.11
C ARG A 11 -3.36 23.88 -8.69
N PHE A 12 -2.55 23.33 -9.60
CA PHE A 12 -1.57 22.27 -9.28
C PHE A 12 -0.58 22.69 -8.20
N LYS A 13 -0.07 23.92 -8.25
CA LYS A 13 0.85 24.43 -7.21
C LYS A 13 0.18 24.48 -5.83
N SER A 14 -1.09 24.89 -5.78
CA SER A 14 -1.89 24.89 -4.55
C SER A 14 -2.19 23.47 -4.06
N PHE A 15 -2.55 22.53 -4.95
CA PHE A 15 -2.76 21.12 -4.61
C PHE A 15 -1.49 20.45 -4.06
N LEU A 16 -0.32 20.71 -4.65
CA LEU A 16 0.96 20.19 -4.13
C LEU A 16 1.28 20.73 -2.72
N ILE A 17 0.92 21.98 -2.44
CA ILE A 17 1.09 22.59 -1.12
C ILE A 17 0.15 21.93 -0.09
N GLU A 18 -1.10 21.65 -0.47
CA GLU A 18 -2.05 20.93 0.37
C GLU A 18 -1.60 19.49 0.63
N CYS A 19 -1.17 18.76 -0.40
CA CYS A 19 -0.59 17.42 -0.26
C CYS A 19 0.61 17.41 0.69
N LYS A 20 1.47 18.44 0.62
CA LYS A 20 2.62 18.58 1.53
C LYS A 20 2.19 18.73 2.98
N ARG A 21 1.13 19.51 3.26
CA ARG A 21 0.57 19.64 4.62
C ARG A 21 0.04 18.30 5.12
N VAL A 22 -0.70 17.55 4.29
CA VAL A 22 -1.19 16.21 4.66
C VAL A 22 -0.03 15.27 4.96
N TRP A 23 1.00 15.27 4.13
CA TRP A 23 2.19 14.43 4.31
C TRP A 23 2.93 14.71 5.62
N GLN A 24 2.95 15.97 6.07
CA GLN A 24 3.52 16.38 7.35
C GLN A 24 2.66 15.98 8.56
N VAL A 25 1.33 15.88 8.38
CA VAL A 25 0.39 15.43 9.43
C VAL A 25 0.42 13.92 9.59
N THR A 26 0.74 13.16 8.53
CA THR A 26 0.95 11.71 8.65
C THR A 26 2.12 11.40 9.55
N LYS A 27 1.85 10.67 10.63
CA LYS A 27 2.89 10.17 11.54
C LYS A 27 3.69 9.08 10.83
N LYS A 28 4.99 9.31 10.64
CA LYS A 28 5.91 8.28 10.15
C LYS A 28 5.87 7.10 11.12
N PRO A 29 5.58 5.86 10.65
CA PRO A 29 5.44 4.71 11.53
C PRO A 29 6.75 4.43 12.25
N SER A 30 6.65 3.99 13.52
CA SER A 30 7.83 3.59 14.28
C SER A 30 8.41 2.28 13.73
N LYS A 31 9.72 2.07 13.89
CA LYS A 31 10.38 0.83 13.47
C LYS A 31 9.77 -0.40 14.14
N ASP A 32 9.29 -0.24 15.37
CA ASP A 32 8.66 -1.32 16.14
C ASP A 32 7.28 -1.69 15.57
N GLU A 33 6.45 -0.69 15.24
CA GLU A 33 5.14 -0.88 14.61
C GLU A 33 5.29 -1.56 13.25
N LEU A 34 6.24 -1.11 12.43
CA LEU A 34 6.54 -1.73 11.13
C LEU A 34 6.95 -3.20 11.30
N THR A 35 7.85 -3.48 12.24
CA THR A 35 8.32 -4.85 12.49
C THR A 35 7.19 -5.76 12.98
N MET A 36 6.31 -5.25 13.84
CA MET A 36 5.15 -5.98 14.33
C MET A 36 4.18 -6.31 13.19
N ILE A 37 3.83 -5.31 12.38
CA ILE A 37 2.94 -5.49 11.22
C ILE A 37 3.53 -6.51 10.25
N VAL A 38 4.81 -6.37 9.88
CA VAL A 38 5.50 -7.28 8.96
C VAL A 38 5.52 -8.72 9.48
N LYS A 39 5.73 -8.93 10.79
CA LYS A 39 5.68 -10.27 11.39
C LYS A 39 4.30 -10.89 11.29
N ILE A 40 3.25 -10.13 11.61
CA ILE A 40 1.86 -10.61 11.59
C ILE A 40 1.41 -10.89 10.14
N THR A 41 1.66 -9.95 9.21
CA THR A 41 1.29 -10.12 7.80
C THR A 41 2.09 -11.24 7.15
N GLY A 42 3.39 -11.35 7.44
CA GLY A 42 4.24 -12.45 6.96
C GLY A 42 3.72 -13.82 7.40
N LEU A 43 3.26 -13.93 8.65
CA LEU A 43 2.68 -15.16 9.18
C LEU A 43 1.34 -15.50 8.52
N GLY A 44 0.50 -14.49 8.26
CA GLY A 44 -0.75 -14.66 7.50
C GLY A 44 -0.52 -15.12 6.05
N ILE A 45 0.43 -14.51 5.34
CA ILE A 45 0.78 -14.89 3.97
C ILE A 45 1.30 -16.32 3.92
N LEU A 46 2.12 -16.73 4.89
CA LEU A 46 2.65 -18.08 4.96
C LEU A 46 1.55 -19.12 5.16
N VAL A 47 0.57 -18.85 6.05
CA VAL A 47 -0.57 -19.74 6.27
C VAL A 47 -1.45 -19.85 5.02
N ILE A 48 -1.82 -18.71 4.41
CA ILE A 48 -2.66 -18.69 3.21
C ILE A 48 -1.93 -19.36 2.03
N GLY A 49 -0.63 -19.09 1.88
CA GLY A 49 0.22 -19.71 0.88
C GLY A 49 0.31 -21.22 1.06
N ALA A 50 0.46 -21.71 2.30
CA ALA A 50 0.48 -23.14 2.59
C ALA A 50 -0.86 -23.82 2.26
N ILE A 51 -1.99 -23.17 2.57
CA ILE A 51 -3.33 -23.68 2.23
C ILE A 51 -3.51 -23.74 0.71
N GLY A 52 -3.18 -22.66 0.00
CA GLY A 52 -3.25 -22.62 -1.47
C GLY A 52 -2.30 -23.60 -2.14
N PHE A 53 -1.13 -23.83 -1.55
CA PHE A 53 -0.15 -24.83 -2.01
C PHE A 53 -0.69 -26.25 -1.81
N MET A 54 -1.32 -26.54 -0.67
CA MET A 54 -1.94 -27.83 -0.40
C MET A 54 -3.02 -28.15 -1.43
N ILE A 55 -3.89 -27.17 -1.74
CA ILE A 55 -4.93 -27.30 -2.76
C ILE A 55 -4.32 -27.54 -4.15
N ASN A 56 -3.26 -26.80 -4.51
CA ASN A 56 -2.57 -26.99 -5.79
C ASN A 56 -1.94 -28.39 -5.91
N ILE A 57 -1.32 -28.91 -4.84
CA ILE A 57 -0.77 -30.27 -4.83
C ILE A 57 -1.89 -31.29 -5.05
N LEU A 58 -3.00 -31.17 -4.30
CA LEU A 58 -4.15 -32.06 -4.43
C LEU A 58 -4.72 -32.02 -5.86
N TRP A 59 -4.84 -30.83 -6.43
CA TRP A 59 -5.31 -30.63 -7.80
C TRP A 59 -4.34 -31.25 -8.82
N GLN A 60 -3.04 -31.02 -8.67
CA GLN A 60 -2.04 -31.57 -9.58
C GLN A 60 -2.02 -33.10 -9.52
N VAL A 61 -2.09 -33.70 -8.32
CA VAL A 61 -2.06 -35.16 -8.16
C VAL A 61 -3.36 -35.82 -8.64
N LEU A 62 -4.53 -35.22 -8.37
CA LEU A 62 -5.84 -35.80 -8.74
C LEU A 62 -6.24 -35.54 -10.20
N LEU A 63 -5.84 -34.40 -10.77
CA LEU A 63 -6.26 -33.96 -12.10
C LEU A 63 -5.19 -34.20 -13.19
N GLN A 64 -3.93 -34.48 -12.83
CA GLN A 64 -2.90 -34.96 -13.76
C GLN A 64 -2.75 -36.50 -13.79
N LYS A 65 -3.79 -37.24 -13.47
CA LYS A 65 -3.89 -38.61 -13.99
C LYS A 65 -4.38 -38.59 -15.43
#